data_AF-A0A0P0XA02-F1
#
_entry.id   AF-A0A0P0XA02-F1
#
_cell.length_a   1.000
_cell.length_b   1.000
_cell.length_c   1.000
_cell.angle_alpha   90.00
_cell.angle_beta   90.00
_cell.angle_gamma   90.00
#
_symmetry.space_group_name_H-M   'P 1'
#
loop_
_entity.id
_entity.type
_entity.pdbx_description
1 polymer ?
#
loop_
_entity_poly.entity_id
_entity_poly.type
_entity_poly.pdbx_seq_one_letter_code
_entity_poly.pdbx_strand_id
1 'polypeptide(L)'
;MSIVYSLAGCDQNNSVEIDRVTDLIPKIIGFTSFTSATVNSEEQKVLLKSSLKVLQRLTSIEGEIGITLRHKISKHPFLLRNLAEILGDNSITPELRKLVAEILRNLAIDRDARQEIGQIQVLITRLMKAFLNCNGPSSTNADCLLPKVAGQALAMLASENVDNCLVMSKEPEFINKLRNMILIHDDNKYIYVAASLLRNLCMHAQPELMESDLKGLSHILPAVLERIMDAEGPELEILIGLSSQICKVLPEEFSQELEHRQIKRRFIERLVDLLNANMKPSAHCPGIRRVILEQSIYMMECNSHYANCFNEYQMMDALSIVELTSSRAENYMVFLGDAGFMECRKPLLALVDRTKELMGRQWLQGINSAY
;
A
#
# COMPACT_ATOMS: atom_id res chain seq x y z
N MET A 1 -17.55 20.54 18.46
CA MET A 1 -16.80 19.88 17.37
C MET A 1 -15.87 20.81 16.62
N SER A 2 -16.33 21.97 16.12
CA SER A 2 -15.47 22.94 15.40
C SER A 2 -14.22 23.34 16.17
N ILE A 3 -14.34 23.63 17.47
CA ILE A 3 -13.20 23.97 18.34
C ILE A 3 -12.16 22.83 18.37
N VAL A 4 -12.60 21.59 18.62
CA VAL A 4 -11.71 20.42 18.65
C VAL A 4 -11.03 20.21 17.30
N TYR A 5 -11.79 20.35 16.20
CA TYR A 5 -11.26 20.23 14.85
C TYR A 5 -10.15 21.26 14.58
N SER A 6 -10.37 22.52 14.95
CA SER A 6 -9.37 23.59 14.80
C SER A 6 -8.15 23.34 15.66
N LEU A 7 -8.33 22.99 16.95
CA LEU A 7 -7.24 22.73 17.88
C LEU A 7 -6.33 21.61 17.40
N ALA A 8 -6.92 20.47 16.99
CA ALA A 8 -6.20 19.33 16.43
C ALA A 8 -5.42 19.66 15.16
N GLY A 9 -5.70 20.81 14.54
CA GLY A 9 -5.06 21.22 13.30
C GLY A 9 -3.99 22.30 13.42
N CYS A 10 -3.82 22.91 14.59
CA CYS A 10 -2.92 24.05 14.75
C CYS A 10 -1.54 23.65 15.29
N ASP A 11 -1.48 22.83 16.35
CA ASP A 11 -0.25 22.55 17.09
C ASP A 11 -0.28 21.13 17.68
N GLN A 12 0.87 20.46 17.72
CA GLN A 12 0.98 19.12 18.30
C GLN A 12 0.66 19.10 19.80
N ASN A 13 0.98 20.16 20.56
CA ASN A 13 0.64 20.30 21.98
C ASN A 13 -0.87 20.34 22.20
N ASN A 14 -1.64 20.95 21.28
CA ASN A 14 -3.10 20.88 21.37
C ASN A 14 -3.61 19.43 21.27
N SER A 15 -2.93 18.61 20.47
CA SER A 15 -3.26 17.19 20.34
C SER A 15 -2.95 16.41 21.61
N VAL A 16 -1.88 16.79 22.33
CA VAL A 16 -1.56 16.27 23.67
C VAL A 16 -2.65 16.64 24.67
N GLU A 17 -3.13 17.88 24.67
CA GLU A 17 -4.22 18.30 25.55
C GLU A 17 -5.55 17.61 25.19
N ILE A 18 -5.83 17.42 23.90
CA ILE A 18 -7.01 16.64 23.46
C ILE A 18 -6.94 15.21 23.98
N ASP A 19 -5.77 14.56 23.92
CA ASP A 19 -5.59 13.21 24.45
C ASP A 19 -5.80 13.14 25.97
N ARG A 20 -5.35 14.15 26.72
CA ARG A 20 -5.51 14.21 28.18
C ARG A 20 -6.98 14.24 28.63
N VAL A 21 -7.89 14.78 27.83
CA VAL A 21 -9.32 14.83 28.19
C VAL A 21 -9.95 13.44 28.03
N THR A 22 -10.16 12.75 29.15
CA THR A 22 -10.55 11.33 29.23
C THR A 22 -11.79 10.98 28.39
N ASP A 23 -12.86 11.77 28.50
CA ASP A 23 -14.15 11.45 27.86
C ASP A 23 -14.34 12.10 26.48
N LEU A 24 -13.37 12.89 26.00
CA LEU A 24 -13.55 13.64 24.76
C LEU A 24 -13.64 12.70 23.55
N ILE A 25 -12.67 11.81 23.39
CA ILE A 25 -12.65 10.84 22.28
C ILE A 25 -13.87 9.91 22.33
N PRO A 26 -14.21 9.26 23.46
CA PRO A 26 -15.44 8.46 23.57
C PRO A 26 -16.70 9.23 23.19
N LYS A 27 -16.83 10.49 23.62
CA LYS A 27 -17.99 11.34 23.30
C LYS A 27 -18.06 11.69 21.81
N ILE A 28 -16.92 11.97 21.17
CA ILE A 28 -16.86 12.17 19.71
C ILE A 28 -17.28 10.89 18.98
N ILE A 29 -16.79 9.73 19.42
CA ILE A 29 -17.16 8.43 18.82
C ILE A 29 -18.65 8.14 19.04
N GLY A 30 -19.22 8.50 20.18
CA GLY A 30 -20.66 8.34 20.46
C GLY A 30 -21.56 8.97 19.41
N PHE A 31 -21.19 10.14 18.86
CA PHE A 31 -21.96 10.78 17.79
C PHE A 31 -21.85 10.09 16.42
N THR A 32 -20.98 9.07 16.27
CA THR A 32 -20.93 8.24 15.06
C THR A 32 -21.98 7.13 15.06
N SER A 33 -22.73 6.93 16.16
CA SER A 33 -23.83 5.95 16.20
C SER A 33 -25.07 6.39 15.42
N PHE A 34 -25.11 7.66 14.99
CA PHE A 34 -26.21 8.18 14.20
C PHE A 34 -26.13 7.64 12.76
N THR A 35 -26.95 6.65 12.45
CA THR A 35 -27.15 6.04 11.12
C THR A 35 -28.46 6.51 10.49
N SER A 36 -28.73 6.25 9.21
CA SER A 36 -30.01 6.65 8.59
C SER A 36 -31.26 6.13 9.32
N ALA A 37 -31.16 4.97 9.97
CA ALA A 37 -32.23 4.41 10.79
C ALA A 37 -32.48 5.16 12.10
N THR A 38 -31.54 5.99 12.54
CA THR A 38 -31.55 6.67 13.85
C THR A 38 -31.43 8.19 13.75
N VAL A 39 -31.02 8.73 12.59
CA VAL A 39 -30.89 10.16 12.29
C VAL A 39 -32.26 10.72 11.92
N ASN A 40 -32.94 11.30 12.90
CA ASN A 40 -34.27 11.89 12.72
C ASN A 40 -34.24 13.43 12.65
N SER A 41 -33.09 14.05 12.93
CA SER A 41 -32.95 15.51 12.92
C SER A 41 -31.72 16.00 12.15
N GLU A 42 -31.82 17.22 11.61
CA GLU A 42 -30.68 17.92 10.98
C GLU A 42 -29.51 18.11 11.97
N GLU A 43 -29.81 18.30 13.26
CA GLU A 43 -28.81 18.42 14.31
C GLU A 43 -27.95 17.15 14.42
N GLN A 44 -28.55 15.96 14.34
CA GLN A 44 -27.82 14.68 14.37
C GLN A 44 -26.95 14.51 13.12
N LYS A 45 -27.40 14.93 11.94
CA LYS A 45 -26.57 14.94 10.72
C LYS A 45 -25.35 15.84 10.87
N VAL A 46 -25.55 17.05 11.41
CA VAL A 46 -24.46 18.00 11.67
C VAL A 46 -23.48 17.43 12.69
N LEU A 47 -23.96 16.81 13.78
CA LEU A 47 -23.13 16.17 14.79
C LEU A 47 -22.32 15.00 14.21
N LEU A 48 -22.96 14.10 13.45
CA LEU A 48 -22.30 12.99 12.77
C LEU A 48 -21.17 13.50 11.87
N LYS A 49 -21.50 14.43 10.95
CA LYS A 49 -20.55 15.03 10.02
C LYS A 49 -19.37 15.66 10.74
N SER A 50 -19.65 16.48 11.75
CA SER A 50 -18.61 17.19 12.49
C SER A 50 -17.72 16.22 13.28
N SER A 51 -18.29 15.13 13.82
CA SER A 51 -17.55 14.14 14.59
C SER A 51 -16.64 13.30 13.71
N LEU A 52 -17.11 12.87 12.53
CA LEU A 52 -16.28 12.19 11.54
C LEU A 52 -15.11 13.07 11.07
N LYS A 53 -15.34 14.37 10.86
CA LYS A 53 -14.25 15.31 10.53
C LYS A 53 -13.22 15.41 11.65
N VAL A 54 -13.64 15.45 12.91
CA VAL A 54 -12.72 15.45 14.05
C VAL A 54 -11.94 14.15 14.13
N LEU A 55 -12.58 12.98 14.01
CA LEU A 55 -11.89 11.69 14.05
C LEU A 55 -10.91 11.53 12.88
N GLN A 56 -11.30 11.96 11.68
CA GLN A 56 -10.42 11.99 10.52
C GLN A 56 -9.18 12.85 10.79
N ARG A 57 -9.36 14.04 11.37
CA ARG A 57 -8.25 14.93 11.74
C ARG A 57 -7.35 14.29 12.78
N LEU A 58 -7.92 13.75 13.86
CA LEU A 58 -7.16 13.14 14.96
C LEU A 58 -6.35 11.93 14.49
N THR A 59 -6.94 11.07 13.66
CA THR A 59 -6.24 9.89 13.14
C THR A 59 -5.14 10.24 12.11
N SER A 60 -5.22 11.43 11.50
CA SER A 60 -4.22 11.92 10.54
C SER A 60 -2.99 12.58 11.19
N ILE A 61 -3.00 12.79 12.51
CA ILE A 61 -1.89 13.43 13.23
C ILE A 61 -0.64 12.56 13.14
N GLU A 62 0.49 13.19 12.86
CA GLU A 62 1.81 12.57 12.76
C GLU A 62 2.53 12.51 14.13
N GLY A 63 3.65 11.79 14.19
CA GLY A 63 4.47 11.70 15.40
C GLY A 63 3.83 10.88 16.55
N GLU A 64 4.49 10.90 17.71
CA GLU A 64 4.18 10.05 18.87
C GLU A 64 2.74 10.25 19.40
N ILE A 65 2.28 11.50 19.43
CA ILE A 65 0.90 11.80 19.83
C ILE A 65 -0.12 11.21 18.85
N GLY A 66 0.20 11.23 17.54
CA GLY A 66 -0.63 10.58 16.52
C GLY A 66 -0.73 9.08 16.70
N ILE A 67 0.36 8.42 17.12
CA ILE A 67 0.37 6.99 17.47
C ILE A 67 -0.61 6.73 18.61
N THR A 68 -0.46 7.49 19.69
CA THR A 68 -1.30 7.38 20.89
C THR A 68 -2.77 7.60 20.56
N LEU A 69 -3.09 8.64 19.78
CA LEU A 69 -4.45 8.95 19.38
C LEU A 69 -5.06 7.85 18.50
N ARG A 70 -4.32 7.34 17.50
CA ARG A 70 -4.81 6.22 16.66
C ARG A 70 -5.10 4.98 17.48
N HIS A 71 -4.20 4.62 18.40
CA HIS A 71 -4.39 3.46 19.29
C HIS A 71 -5.61 3.65 20.21
N LYS A 72 -5.74 4.83 20.83
CA LYS A 72 -6.88 5.11 21.73
C LYS A 72 -8.21 5.15 21.00
N ILE A 73 -8.25 5.71 19.80
CA ILE A 73 -9.44 5.74 18.95
C ILE A 73 -9.80 4.32 18.53
N SER A 74 -8.85 3.51 18.03
CA SER A 74 -9.13 2.15 17.55
C SER A 74 -9.67 1.22 18.64
N LYS A 75 -9.23 1.39 19.89
CA LYS A 75 -9.67 0.55 21.03
C LYS A 75 -11.11 0.81 21.51
N HIS A 76 -11.80 1.83 21.00
CA HIS A 76 -13.17 2.07 21.42
C HIS A 76 -14.13 1.01 20.84
N PRO A 77 -14.87 0.25 21.68
CA PRO A 77 -15.56 -0.98 21.27
C PRO A 77 -16.67 -0.78 20.23
N PHE A 78 -17.27 0.42 20.18
CA PHE A 78 -18.33 0.73 19.22
C PHE A 78 -17.83 1.38 17.92
N LEU A 79 -16.57 1.78 17.83
CA LEU A 79 -16.08 2.58 16.70
C LEU A 79 -16.23 1.83 15.38
N LEU A 80 -15.63 0.65 15.28
CA LEU A 80 -15.58 -0.09 14.02
C LEU A 80 -16.97 -0.51 13.53
N ARG A 81 -17.86 -0.86 14.46
CA ARG A 81 -19.28 -1.10 14.16
C ARG A 81 -19.93 0.12 13.53
N ASN A 82 -19.82 1.29 14.17
CA ASN A 82 -20.43 2.53 13.69
C ASN A 82 -19.88 2.90 12.31
N LEU A 83 -18.56 2.85 12.13
CA LEU A 83 -17.91 3.11 10.84
C LEU A 83 -18.39 2.13 9.77
N ALA A 84 -18.53 0.86 10.11
CA ALA A 84 -19.06 -0.13 9.17
C ALA A 84 -20.46 0.27 8.72
N GLU A 85 -21.38 0.53 9.66
CA GLU A 85 -22.77 0.90 9.37
C GLU A 85 -22.84 2.11 8.43
N ILE A 86 -22.10 3.18 8.72
CA ILE A 86 -22.03 4.39 7.88
C ILE A 86 -21.48 4.07 6.48
N LEU A 87 -20.40 3.27 6.37
CA LEU A 87 -19.77 2.95 5.09
C LEU A 87 -20.69 2.11 4.19
N GLY A 88 -21.56 1.29 4.78
CA GLY A 88 -22.48 0.40 4.06
C GLY A 88 -23.82 1.02 3.70
N ASP A 89 -24.15 2.18 4.27
CA ASP A 89 -25.43 2.83 4.09
C ASP A 89 -25.42 3.74 2.85
N ASN A 90 -26.15 3.34 1.81
CA ASN A 90 -26.22 4.11 0.56
C ASN A 90 -27.06 5.40 0.68
N SER A 91 -27.83 5.58 1.76
CA SER A 91 -28.52 6.84 2.02
C SER A 91 -27.59 7.90 2.61
N ILE A 92 -26.45 7.49 3.16
CA ILE A 92 -25.40 8.39 3.64
C ILE A 92 -24.63 8.96 2.45
N THR A 93 -24.30 10.25 2.52
CA THR A 93 -23.61 10.95 1.43
C THR A 93 -22.21 10.38 1.16
N PRO A 94 -21.75 10.40 -0.10
CA PRO A 94 -20.39 9.99 -0.46
C PRO A 94 -19.30 10.74 0.32
N GLU A 95 -19.52 12.01 0.68
CA GLU A 95 -18.62 12.80 1.53
C GLU A 95 -18.38 12.14 2.90
N LEU A 96 -19.44 11.67 3.56
CA LEU A 96 -19.34 11.05 4.88
C LEU A 96 -18.72 9.65 4.79
N ARG A 97 -19.10 8.87 3.77
CA ARG A 97 -18.48 7.56 3.51
C ARG A 97 -16.99 7.70 3.20
N LYS A 98 -16.59 8.78 2.51
CA LYS A 98 -15.19 9.11 2.26
C LYS A 98 -14.45 9.37 3.58
N LEU A 99 -15.01 10.18 4.49
CA LEU A 99 -14.40 10.40 5.80
C LEU A 99 -14.22 9.09 6.58
N VAL A 100 -15.18 8.18 6.51
CA VAL A 100 -15.05 6.85 7.13
C VAL A 100 -13.89 6.05 6.51
N ALA A 101 -13.79 6.02 5.18
CA ALA A 101 -12.68 5.36 4.51
C ALA A 101 -11.32 5.99 4.86
N GLU A 102 -11.24 7.32 5.00
CA GLU A 102 -10.03 8.02 5.45
C GLU A 102 -9.66 7.63 6.89
N ILE A 103 -10.63 7.56 7.80
CA ILE A 103 -10.42 7.11 9.19
C ILE A 103 -9.88 5.67 9.20
N LEU A 104 -10.53 4.75 8.48
CA LEU A 104 -10.11 3.34 8.41
C LEU A 104 -8.68 3.20 7.84
N ARG A 105 -8.37 3.93 6.76
CA ARG A 105 -7.02 3.98 6.19
C ARG A 105 -5.99 4.44 7.22
N ASN A 106 -6.29 5.50 7.97
CA ASN A 106 -5.36 6.06 8.95
C ASN A 106 -5.19 5.12 10.16
N LEU A 107 -6.28 4.50 10.64
CA LEU A 107 -6.22 3.51 11.73
C LEU A 107 -5.43 2.27 11.32
N ALA A 108 -5.58 1.82 10.08
CA ALA A 108 -4.87 0.65 9.55
C ALA A 108 -3.34 0.82 9.53
N ILE A 109 -2.78 2.00 9.81
CA ILE A 109 -1.33 2.19 9.99
C ILE A 109 -0.84 1.46 11.24
N ASP A 110 -1.65 1.41 12.30
CA ASP A 110 -1.39 0.65 13.52
C ASP A 110 -1.61 -0.85 13.29
N ARG A 111 -0.68 -1.69 13.76
CA ARG A 111 -0.71 -3.14 13.49
C ARG A 111 -1.94 -3.81 14.12
N ASP A 112 -2.25 -3.48 15.38
CA ASP A 112 -3.35 -4.10 16.11
C ASP A 112 -4.68 -3.66 15.51
N ALA A 113 -4.83 -2.36 15.24
CA ALA A 113 -6.03 -1.83 14.59
C ALA A 113 -6.25 -2.45 13.20
N ARG A 114 -5.19 -2.65 12.41
CA ARG A 114 -5.27 -3.30 11.10
C ARG A 114 -5.78 -4.74 11.19
N GLN A 115 -5.32 -5.50 12.19
CA GLN A 115 -5.79 -6.87 12.43
C GLN A 115 -7.26 -6.87 12.87
N GLU A 116 -7.64 -5.99 13.79
CA GLU A 116 -9.00 -5.90 14.31
C GLU A 116 -10.01 -5.47 13.23
N ILE A 117 -9.66 -4.47 12.40
CA ILE A 117 -10.45 -4.09 11.23
C ILE A 117 -10.59 -5.29 10.27
N GLY A 118 -9.51 -6.05 10.09
CA GLY A 118 -9.47 -7.25 9.26
C GLY A 118 -10.42 -8.35 9.69
N GLN A 119 -10.55 -8.57 10.99
CA GLN A 119 -11.47 -9.56 11.58
C GLN A 119 -12.95 -9.20 11.33
N ILE A 120 -13.25 -7.92 11.14
CA ILE A 120 -14.59 -7.43 10.81
C ILE A 120 -14.76 -7.49 9.29
N GLN A 121 -14.99 -8.68 8.75
CA GLN A 121 -15.07 -8.92 7.29
C GLN A 121 -16.03 -7.96 6.56
N VAL A 122 -17.12 -7.55 7.20
CA VAL A 122 -18.08 -6.60 6.61
C VAL A 122 -17.43 -5.24 6.26
N LEU A 123 -16.40 -4.79 6.98
CA LEU A 123 -15.65 -3.58 6.65
C LEU A 123 -14.84 -3.77 5.37
N ILE A 124 -14.13 -4.90 5.24
CA ILE A 124 -13.38 -5.23 4.01
C ILE A 124 -14.35 -5.27 2.82
N THR A 125 -15.45 -6.03 2.91
CA THR A 125 -16.44 -6.13 1.81
C THR A 125 -17.04 -4.76 1.46
N ARG A 126 -17.33 -3.91 2.44
CA ARG A 126 -17.87 -2.55 2.20
C ARG A 126 -16.85 -1.62 1.55
N LEU A 127 -15.59 -1.68 1.96
CA LEU A 127 -14.49 -0.96 1.31
C LEU A 127 -14.27 -1.43 -0.13
N MET A 128 -14.32 -2.75 -0.38
CA MET A 128 -14.22 -3.31 -1.73
C MET A 128 -15.34 -2.81 -2.62
N LYS A 129 -16.60 -2.85 -2.15
CA LYS A 129 -17.74 -2.28 -2.89
C LYS A 129 -17.55 -0.79 -3.17
N ALA A 130 -17.12 -0.01 -2.19
CA ALA A 130 -16.88 1.42 -2.37
C ALA A 130 -15.76 1.71 -3.39
N PHE A 131 -14.70 0.90 -3.40
CA PHE A 131 -13.60 1.02 -4.36
C PHE A 131 -14.01 0.61 -5.78
N LEU A 132 -14.74 -0.49 -5.92
CA LEU A 132 -15.13 -1.05 -7.22
C LEU A 132 -16.31 -0.31 -7.88
N ASN A 133 -16.99 0.58 -7.16
CA ASN A 133 -18.05 1.45 -7.71
C ASN A 133 -17.50 2.63 -8.54
N CYS A 134 -16.29 2.50 -9.09
CA CYS A 134 -15.62 3.51 -9.92
C CYS A 134 -16.25 3.73 -11.31
N ASN A 135 -17.20 2.89 -11.73
CA ASN A 135 -17.72 2.84 -13.11
C ASN A 135 -19.00 3.68 -13.36
N GLY A 136 -19.32 4.64 -12.48
CA GLY A 136 -20.49 5.51 -12.67
C GLY A 136 -20.23 6.59 -13.74
N PRO A 137 -21.15 6.81 -14.71
CA PRO A 137 -20.98 7.87 -15.70
C PRO A 137 -21.15 9.23 -15.00
N SER A 138 -20.13 10.08 -15.13
CA SER A 138 -20.14 11.48 -14.70
C SER A 138 -20.58 11.74 -13.25
N SER A 139 -19.79 11.29 -12.27
CA SER A 139 -19.95 11.76 -10.88
C SER A 139 -19.09 13.00 -10.67
N THR A 140 -19.65 14.05 -10.05
CA THR A 140 -18.96 15.30 -9.70
C THR A 140 -17.63 15.06 -8.94
N ASN A 141 -16.71 16.04 -8.91
CA ASN A 141 -15.36 15.92 -8.33
C ASN A 141 -15.30 15.28 -6.91
N ALA A 142 -16.35 15.42 -6.09
CA ALA A 142 -16.40 14.87 -4.74
C ALA A 142 -16.64 13.34 -4.70
N ASP A 143 -17.49 12.82 -5.59
CA ASP A 143 -17.81 11.39 -5.67
C ASP A 143 -16.63 10.57 -6.22
N CYS A 144 -15.79 11.20 -7.04
CA CYS A 144 -14.59 10.57 -7.61
C CYS A 144 -13.53 10.19 -6.56
N LEU A 145 -13.59 10.76 -5.35
CA LEU A 145 -12.56 10.53 -4.33
C LEU A 145 -12.84 9.34 -3.42
N LEU A 146 -14.11 8.98 -3.17
CA LEU A 146 -14.45 7.85 -2.29
C LEU A 146 -13.82 6.54 -2.79
N PRO A 147 -13.94 6.16 -4.08
CA PRO A 147 -13.32 4.93 -4.56
C PRO A 147 -11.81 4.90 -4.32
N LYS A 148 -11.11 6.00 -4.63
CA LYS A 148 -9.66 6.11 -4.43
C LYS A 148 -9.27 5.91 -2.96
N VAL A 149 -9.95 6.59 -2.05
CA VAL A 149 -9.69 6.49 -0.60
C VAL A 149 -10.03 5.09 -0.08
N ALA A 150 -11.14 4.49 -0.53
CA ALA A 150 -11.51 3.14 -0.14
C ALA A 150 -10.44 2.12 -0.59
N GLY A 151 -9.93 2.24 -1.82
CA GLY A 151 -8.84 1.42 -2.30
C GLY A 151 -7.53 1.64 -1.52
N GLN A 152 -7.21 2.88 -1.15
CA GLN A 152 -6.06 3.17 -0.27
C GLN A 152 -6.22 2.51 1.12
N ALA A 153 -7.43 2.54 1.69
CA ALA A 153 -7.71 1.84 2.95
C ALA A 153 -7.49 0.33 2.83
N LEU A 154 -7.96 -0.28 1.73
CA LEU A 154 -7.71 -1.70 1.44
C LEU A 154 -6.21 -1.97 1.29
N ALA A 155 -5.46 -1.12 0.59
CA ALA A 155 -4.01 -1.30 0.43
C ALA A 155 -3.28 -1.26 1.78
N MET A 156 -3.68 -0.36 2.68
CA MET A 156 -3.14 -0.31 4.05
C MET A 156 -3.51 -1.56 4.87
N LEU A 157 -4.74 -2.06 4.72
CA LEU A 157 -5.19 -3.28 5.39
C LEU A 157 -4.47 -4.54 4.89
N ALA A 158 -4.16 -4.61 3.60
CA ALA A 158 -3.49 -5.75 2.97
C ALA A 158 -1.98 -5.82 3.28
N SER A 159 -1.35 -4.67 3.51
CA SER A 159 0.10 -4.58 3.67
C SER A 159 0.58 -5.31 4.93
N GLU A 160 1.52 -6.25 4.76
CA GLU A 160 2.09 -7.10 5.82
C GLU A 160 1.05 -7.93 6.59
N ASN A 161 -0.13 -8.15 6.00
CA ASN A 161 -1.23 -8.87 6.64
C ASN A 161 -1.78 -9.98 5.73
N VAL A 162 -1.41 -11.23 6.06
CA VAL A 162 -1.78 -12.43 5.31
C VAL A 162 -3.28 -12.68 5.36
N ASP A 163 -3.88 -12.63 6.56
CA ASP A 163 -5.30 -12.92 6.75
C ASP A 163 -6.17 -11.97 5.92
N ASN A 164 -5.84 -10.68 5.94
CA ASN A 164 -6.57 -9.67 5.18
C ASN A 164 -6.44 -9.89 3.67
N CYS A 165 -5.25 -10.26 3.18
CA CYS A 165 -5.07 -10.60 1.77
C CYS A 165 -5.88 -11.84 1.38
N LEU A 166 -5.91 -12.88 2.21
CA LEU A 166 -6.71 -14.09 1.97
C LEU A 166 -8.21 -13.77 1.90
N VAL A 167 -8.71 -12.89 2.76
CA VAL A 167 -10.13 -12.45 2.71
C VAL A 167 -10.40 -11.70 1.41
N MET A 168 -9.52 -10.77 1.00
CA MET A 168 -9.70 -9.99 -0.23
C MET A 168 -9.61 -10.86 -1.49
N SER A 169 -8.70 -11.83 -1.55
CA SER A 169 -8.53 -12.74 -2.69
C SER A 169 -9.73 -13.65 -2.94
N LYS A 170 -10.54 -13.93 -1.91
CA LYS A 170 -11.73 -14.77 -2.02
C LYS A 170 -12.92 -14.05 -2.66
N GLU A 171 -12.89 -12.72 -2.77
CA GLU A 171 -13.97 -11.99 -3.42
C GLU A 171 -13.93 -12.21 -4.94
N PRO A 172 -15.01 -12.72 -5.54
CA PRO A 172 -15.07 -12.95 -6.97
C PRO A 172 -14.78 -11.69 -7.79
N GLU A 173 -14.09 -11.84 -8.92
CA GLU A 173 -13.73 -10.76 -9.85
C GLU A 173 -12.83 -9.67 -9.27
N PHE A 174 -12.41 -9.72 -8.00
CA PHE A 174 -11.64 -8.62 -7.41
C PHE A 174 -10.31 -8.42 -8.12
N ILE A 175 -9.51 -9.49 -8.24
CA ILE A 175 -8.24 -9.47 -8.97
C ILE A 175 -8.46 -9.04 -10.43
N ASN A 176 -9.51 -9.54 -11.08
CA ASN A 176 -9.86 -9.16 -12.45
C ASN A 176 -10.07 -7.64 -12.59
N LYS A 177 -10.81 -7.04 -11.66
CA LYS A 177 -11.05 -5.59 -11.65
C LYS A 177 -9.78 -4.78 -11.37
N LEU A 178 -8.90 -5.24 -10.46
CA LEU A 178 -7.61 -4.59 -10.23
C LEU A 178 -6.76 -4.56 -11.50
N ARG A 179 -6.70 -5.68 -12.23
CA ARG A 179 -5.98 -5.77 -13.51
C ARG A 179 -6.54 -4.77 -14.53
N ASN A 180 -7.86 -4.71 -14.68
CA ASN A 180 -8.50 -3.76 -15.60
C ASN A 180 -8.15 -2.31 -15.24
N MET A 181 -8.12 -1.95 -13.96
CA MET A 181 -7.70 -0.61 -13.51
C MET A 181 -6.25 -0.28 -13.89
N ILE A 182 -5.36 -1.27 -14.01
CA ILE A 182 -3.95 -1.08 -14.41
C ILE A 182 -3.83 -0.93 -15.93
N LEU A 183 -4.71 -1.58 -16.70
CA LEU A 183 -4.69 -1.56 -18.17
C LEU A 183 -5.30 -0.29 -18.78
N ILE A 184 -6.21 0.38 -18.06
CA ILE A 184 -6.86 1.60 -18.58
C ILE A 184 -5.82 2.74 -18.63
N HIS A 185 -5.46 3.18 -19.84
CA HIS A 185 -4.49 4.26 -20.05
C HIS A 185 -5.06 5.65 -19.79
N ASP A 186 -6.36 5.86 -19.98
CA ASP A 186 -6.98 7.19 -19.95
C ASP A 186 -7.50 7.62 -18.56
N ASP A 187 -7.54 6.71 -17.57
CA ASP A 187 -7.99 7.02 -16.20
C ASP A 187 -6.99 6.49 -15.15
N ASN A 188 -5.90 7.24 -15.01
CA ASN A 188 -4.75 6.92 -14.16
C ASN A 188 -5.06 6.98 -12.66
N LYS A 189 -6.29 7.38 -12.27
CA LYS A 189 -6.64 7.73 -10.89
C LYS A 189 -6.46 6.58 -9.90
N TYR A 190 -6.61 5.34 -10.38
CA TYR A 190 -6.65 4.14 -9.55
C TYR A 190 -5.49 3.18 -9.80
N ILE A 191 -4.66 3.41 -10.82
CA ILE A 191 -3.58 2.49 -11.23
C ILE A 191 -2.70 2.12 -10.03
N TYR A 192 -2.18 3.10 -9.30
CA TYR A 192 -1.25 2.84 -8.20
C TYR A 192 -1.90 2.21 -6.99
N VAL A 193 -3.19 2.46 -6.76
CA VAL A 193 -3.95 1.80 -5.70
C VAL A 193 -4.18 0.34 -6.06
N ALA A 194 -4.57 0.07 -7.31
CA ALA A 194 -4.76 -1.28 -7.83
C ALA A 194 -3.45 -2.07 -7.85
N ALA A 195 -2.35 -1.45 -8.28
CA ALA A 195 -1.04 -2.06 -8.29
C ALA A 195 -0.54 -2.40 -6.87
N SER A 196 -0.75 -1.49 -5.91
CA SER A 196 -0.41 -1.74 -4.50
C SER A 196 -1.20 -2.91 -3.91
N LEU A 197 -2.50 -2.98 -4.20
CA LEU A 197 -3.34 -4.09 -3.78
C LEU A 197 -2.88 -5.40 -4.42
N LEU A 198 -2.73 -5.41 -5.74
CA LEU A 198 -2.34 -6.61 -6.48
C LEU A 198 -0.97 -7.12 -6.03
N ARG A 199 -0.01 -6.24 -5.77
CA ARG A 199 1.28 -6.58 -5.15
C ARG A 199 1.08 -7.32 -3.83
N ASN A 200 0.28 -6.78 -2.92
CA ASN A 200 0.06 -7.40 -1.61
C ASN A 200 -0.65 -8.75 -1.73
N LEU A 201 -1.63 -8.89 -2.62
CA LEU A 201 -2.32 -10.17 -2.87
C LEU A 201 -1.37 -11.21 -3.45
N CYS A 202 -0.52 -10.86 -4.43
CA CYS A 202 0.50 -11.77 -4.96
C CYS A 202 1.53 -12.16 -3.90
N MET A 203 1.89 -11.25 -3.00
CA MET A 203 2.89 -11.52 -1.96
C MET A 203 2.34 -12.42 -0.83
N HIS A 204 1.09 -12.20 -0.42
CA HIS A 204 0.57 -12.77 0.82
C HIS A 204 -0.56 -13.79 0.62
N ALA A 205 -1.20 -13.82 -0.54
CA ALA A 205 -2.30 -14.73 -0.87
C ALA A 205 -2.03 -15.51 -2.17
N GLN A 206 -0.74 -15.72 -2.51
CA GLN A 206 -0.33 -16.49 -3.69
C GLN A 206 -1.04 -17.85 -3.81
N PRO A 207 -1.22 -18.65 -2.73
CA PRO A 207 -1.88 -19.95 -2.84
C PRO A 207 -3.37 -19.87 -3.23
N GLU A 208 -4.00 -18.72 -3.09
CA GLU A 208 -5.42 -18.49 -3.46
C GLU A 208 -5.57 -17.99 -4.90
N LEU A 209 -4.47 -17.70 -5.61
CA LEU A 209 -4.52 -17.25 -7.01
C LEU A 209 -4.89 -18.41 -7.92
N MET A 210 -5.96 -18.25 -8.69
CA MET A 210 -6.38 -19.23 -9.70
C MET A 210 -5.50 -19.13 -10.96
N GLU A 211 -5.53 -20.16 -11.81
CA GLU A 211 -4.84 -20.14 -13.11
C GLU A 211 -5.28 -18.95 -13.98
N SER A 212 -6.56 -18.56 -13.93
CA SER A 212 -7.07 -17.36 -14.59
C SER A 212 -6.51 -16.06 -14.01
N ASP A 213 -6.16 -16.05 -12.72
CA ASP A 213 -5.53 -14.91 -12.08
C ASP A 213 -4.10 -14.74 -12.59
N LEU A 214 -3.34 -15.84 -12.57
CA LEU A 214 -1.99 -15.95 -13.11
C LEU A 214 -1.91 -15.52 -14.58
N LYS A 215 -2.79 -16.06 -15.43
CA LYS A 215 -2.84 -15.69 -16.86
C LYS A 215 -3.10 -14.19 -17.06
N GLY A 216 -3.94 -13.58 -16.23
CA GLY A 216 -4.15 -12.14 -16.31
C GLY A 216 -3.01 -11.30 -15.71
N LEU A 217 -2.21 -11.84 -14.78
CA LEU A 217 -0.98 -11.17 -14.33
C LEU A 217 0.03 -11.05 -15.48
N SER A 218 0.19 -12.11 -16.28
CA SER A 218 0.98 -12.07 -17.52
C SER A 218 0.47 -10.98 -18.48
N HIS A 219 -0.85 -10.83 -18.63
CA HIS A 219 -1.43 -9.83 -19.52
C HIS A 219 -1.14 -8.37 -19.11
N ILE A 220 -1.03 -8.06 -17.81
CA ILE A 220 -0.74 -6.68 -17.36
C ILE A 220 0.75 -6.36 -17.34
N LEU A 221 1.62 -7.38 -17.32
CA LEU A 221 3.06 -7.22 -17.21
C LEU A 221 3.65 -6.21 -18.23
N PRO A 222 3.28 -6.25 -19.52
CA PRO A 222 3.86 -5.33 -20.50
C PRO A 222 3.59 -3.86 -20.14
N ALA A 223 2.37 -3.57 -19.71
CA ALA A 223 1.94 -2.22 -19.33
C ALA A 223 2.56 -1.77 -17.98
N VAL A 224 2.92 -2.71 -17.11
CA VAL A 224 3.66 -2.41 -15.88
C VAL A 224 5.12 -2.09 -16.20
N LEU A 225 5.78 -2.91 -17.03
CA LEU A 225 7.17 -2.71 -17.44
C LEU A 225 7.37 -1.38 -18.18
N GLU A 226 6.46 -1.04 -19.09
CA GLU A 226 6.48 0.24 -19.80
C GLU A 226 6.41 1.42 -18.82
N ARG A 227 5.49 1.39 -17.86
CA ARG A 227 5.37 2.47 -16.86
C ARG A 227 6.58 2.58 -15.93
N ILE A 228 7.28 1.50 -15.63
CA ILE A 228 8.52 1.55 -14.82
C ILE A 228 9.61 2.35 -15.53
N MET A 229 9.61 2.38 -16.86
CA MET A 229 10.61 3.14 -17.61
C MET A 229 10.43 4.66 -17.45
N ASP A 230 9.19 5.13 -17.23
CA ASP A 230 8.86 6.56 -17.22
C ASP A 230 8.48 7.11 -15.83
N ALA A 231 8.04 6.25 -14.90
CA ALA A 231 7.61 6.67 -13.57
C ALA A 231 8.77 7.07 -12.66
N GLU A 232 8.46 7.89 -11.66
CA GLU A 232 9.39 8.36 -10.62
C GLU A 232 8.74 8.32 -9.23
N GLY A 233 9.58 8.41 -8.19
CA GLY A 233 9.11 8.56 -6.80
C GLY A 233 8.23 7.40 -6.28
N PRO A 234 7.20 7.67 -5.46
CA PRO A 234 6.37 6.63 -4.85
C PRO A 234 5.62 5.76 -5.87
N GLU A 235 5.28 6.32 -7.03
CA GLU A 235 4.59 5.60 -8.10
C GLU A 235 5.48 4.50 -8.69
N LEU A 236 6.77 4.84 -8.90
CA LEU A 236 7.78 3.89 -9.35
C LEU A 236 8.03 2.77 -8.32
N GLU A 237 8.09 3.10 -7.03
CA GLU A 237 8.23 2.10 -5.96
C GLU A 237 7.09 1.06 -6.01
N ILE A 238 5.85 1.53 -6.19
CA ILE A 238 4.67 0.66 -6.31
C ILE A 238 4.78 -0.25 -7.54
N LEU A 239 5.16 0.31 -8.69
CA LEU A 239 5.25 -0.44 -9.95
C LEU A 239 6.35 -1.50 -9.92
N ILE A 240 7.55 -1.16 -9.44
CA ILE A 240 8.63 -2.15 -9.25
C ILE A 240 8.21 -3.21 -8.24
N GLY A 241 7.52 -2.80 -7.16
CA GLY A 241 6.99 -3.73 -6.17
C GLY A 241 5.99 -4.72 -6.76
N LEU A 242 5.12 -4.30 -7.69
CA LEU A 242 4.22 -5.22 -8.40
C LEU A 242 4.99 -6.11 -9.37
N SER A 243 5.87 -5.52 -10.17
CA SER A 243 6.73 -6.23 -11.13
C SER A 243 7.52 -7.34 -10.46
N SER A 244 8.07 -7.10 -9.27
CA SER A 244 8.85 -8.10 -8.52
C SER A 244 7.99 -9.30 -8.12
N GLN A 245 6.73 -9.06 -7.72
CA GLN A 245 5.81 -10.16 -7.42
C GLN A 245 5.37 -10.91 -8.67
N ILE A 246 5.15 -10.22 -9.80
CA ILE A 246 4.87 -10.92 -11.08
C ILE A 246 6.06 -11.77 -11.48
N CYS A 247 7.28 -11.25 -11.40
CA CYS A 247 8.52 -11.98 -11.71
C CYS A 247 8.69 -13.24 -10.83
N LYS A 248 8.34 -13.14 -9.54
CA LYS A 248 8.37 -14.28 -8.62
C LYS A 248 7.32 -15.35 -8.95
N VAL A 249 6.11 -14.92 -9.32
CA VAL A 249 4.97 -15.83 -9.53
C VAL A 249 4.99 -16.44 -10.93
N LEU A 250 5.49 -15.71 -11.93
CA LEU A 250 5.52 -16.06 -13.36
C LEU A 250 6.92 -15.82 -13.96
N PRO A 251 7.96 -16.55 -13.50
CA PRO A 251 9.34 -16.28 -13.89
C PRO A 251 9.57 -16.47 -15.39
N GLU A 252 9.01 -17.52 -15.99
CA GLU A 252 9.16 -17.81 -17.43
C GLU A 252 8.50 -16.75 -18.31
N GLU A 253 7.23 -16.39 -18.02
CA GLU A 253 6.53 -15.34 -18.77
C GLU A 253 7.22 -13.98 -18.60
N PHE A 254 7.74 -13.69 -17.41
CA PHE A 254 8.48 -12.46 -17.16
C PHE A 254 9.75 -12.39 -18.01
N SER A 255 10.53 -13.47 -18.04
CA SER A 255 11.73 -13.56 -18.88
C SER A 255 11.38 -13.44 -20.36
N GLN A 256 10.33 -14.12 -20.82
CA GLN A 256 9.88 -14.06 -22.22
C GLN A 256 9.46 -12.66 -22.63
N GLU A 257 8.75 -11.93 -21.77
CA GLU A 257 8.31 -10.56 -22.06
C GLU A 257 9.51 -9.61 -22.21
N LEU A 258 10.52 -9.72 -21.33
CA LEU A 258 11.74 -8.91 -21.42
C LEU A 258 12.54 -9.18 -22.71
N GLU A 259 12.61 -10.43 -23.15
CA GLU A 259 13.29 -10.81 -24.40
C GLU A 259 12.46 -10.40 -25.62
N HIS A 260 11.15 -10.67 -25.64
CA HIS A 260 10.28 -10.34 -26.76
C HIS A 260 10.30 -8.84 -27.05
N ARG A 261 10.25 -8.01 -26.00
CA ARG A 261 10.33 -6.55 -26.12
C ARG A 261 11.73 -6.01 -26.31
N GLN A 262 12.76 -6.85 -26.20
CA GLN A 262 14.17 -6.43 -26.26
C GLN A 262 14.52 -5.33 -25.23
N ILE A 263 13.86 -5.34 -24.07
CA ILE A 263 14.04 -4.35 -23.00
C ILE A 263 14.88 -4.84 -21.83
N LYS A 264 15.26 -6.13 -21.81
CA LYS A 264 16.05 -6.74 -20.72
C LYS A 264 17.19 -5.85 -20.21
N ARG A 265 18.09 -5.41 -21.10
CA ARG A 265 19.27 -4.62 -20.72
C ARG A 265 18.87 -3.25 -20.17
N ARG A 266 17.96 -2.54 -20.87
CA ARG A 266 17.44 -1.23 -20.43
C ARG A 266 16.72 -1.30 -19.09
N PHE A 267 15.98 -2.38 -18.84
CA PHE A 267 15.28 -2.59 -17.57
C PHE A 267 16.27 -2.81 -16.43
N ILE A 268 17.30 -3.63 -16.64
CA ILE A 268 18.36 -3.88 -15.65
C ILE A 268 19.17 -2.60 -15.38
N GLU A 269 19.58 -1.89 -16.42
CA GLU A 269 20.26 -0.60 -16.32
C GLU A 269 19.42 0.38 -15.48
N ARG A 270 18.12 0.50 -15.80
CA ARG A 270 17.19 1.35 -15.05
C ARG A 270 17.13 0.99 -13.56
N LEU A 271 17.11 -0.30 -13.21
CA LEU A 271 17.11 -0.73 -11.81
C LEU A 271 18.40 -0.32 -11.08
N VAL A 272 19.56 -0.48 -11.72
CA VAL A 272 20.85 -0.11 -11.11
C VAL A 272 20.99 1.41 -11.00
N ASP A 273 20.59 2.15 -12.02
CA ASP A 273 20.57 3.62 -12.00
C ASP A 273 19.67 4.15 -10.89
N LEU A 274 18.51 3.52 -10.69
CA LEU A 274 17.60 3.87 -9.59
C LEU A 274 18.21 3.58 -8.22
N LEU A 275 18.93 2.46 -8.08
CA LEU A 275 19.65 2.16 -6.84
C LEU A 275 20.73 3.22 -6.56
N ASN A 276 21.44 3.63 -7.61
CA ASN A 276 22.46 4.68 -7.57
C ASN A 276 21.88 6.08 -7.30
N ALA A 277 20.68 6.38 -7.80
CA ALA A 277 19.99 7.63 -7.50
C ALA A 277 19.50 7.68 -6.05
N ASN A 278 19.26 6.51 -5.44
CA ASN A 278 18.72 6.37 -4.09
C ASN A 278 19.78 5.88 -3.09
N MET A 279 21.04 6.36 -3.16
CA MET A 279 22.12 5.92 -2.24
C MET A 279 21.88 6.24 -0.77
N LYS A 280 20.93 7.12 -0.41
CA LYS A 280 20.54 7.38 0.98
C LYS A 280 19.08 7.00 1.21
N PRO A 281 18.72 6.50 2.41
CA PRO A 281 17.33 6.23 2.75
C PRO A 281 16.47 7.48 2.57
N SER A 282 15.24 7.31 2.11
CA SER A 282 14.26 8.39 1.92
C SER A 282 12.98 8.05 2.68
N ALA A 283 12.44 9.02 3.44
CA ALA A 283 11.12 8.86 4.06
C ALA A 283 9.96 8.95 3.05
N HIS A 284 10.21 9.52 1.85
CA HIS A 284 9.18 9.69 0.82
C HIS A 284 8.91 8.41 0.02
N CYS A 285 9.94 7.60 -0.19
CA CYS A 285 9.90 6.31 -0.88
C CYS A 285 10.76 5.27 -0.15
N PRO A 286 10.39 4.92 1.10
CA PRO A 286 11.25 4.13 1.99
C PRO A 286 11.47 2.70 1.50
N GLY A 287 10.64 2.21 0.58
CA GLY A 287 10.78 0.87 0.01
C GLY A 287 11.50 0.82 -1.33
N ILE A 288 11.93 1.95 -1.93
CA ILE A 288 12.46 1.96 -3.30
C ILE A 288 13.65 1.01 -3.48
N ARG A 289 14.63 1.04 -2.57
CA ARG A 289 15.79 0.14 -2.64
C ARG A 289 15.37 -1.31 -2.42
N ARG A 290 14.47 -1.56 -1.47
CA ARG A 290 13.93 -2.89 -1.20
C ARG A 290 13.28 -3.50 -2.44
N VAL A 291 12.40 -2.78 -3.12
CA VAL A 291 11.70 -3.32 -4.30
C VAL A 291 12.66 -3.56 -5.47
N ILE A 292 13.71 -2.74 -5.63
CA ILE A 292 14.78 -2.97 -6.62
C ILE A 292 15.56 -4.25 -6.30
N LEU A 293 15.94 -4.46 -5.04
CA LEU A 293 16.63 -5.68 -4.61
C LEU A 293 15.75 -6.92 -4.78
N GLU A 294 14.48 -6.85 -4.38
CA GLU A 294 13.51 -7.94 -4.60
C GLU A 294 13.36 -8.28 -6.09
N GLN A 295 13.23 -7.27 -6.96
CA GLN A 295 13.15 -7.46 -8.40
C GLN A 295 14.43 -8.15 -8.94
N SER A 296 15.60 -7.70 -8.49
CA SER A 296 16.90 -8.24 -8.93
C SER A 296 17.07 -9.70 -8.49
N ILE A 297 16.69 -10.02 -7.24
CA ILE A 297 16.71 -11.38 -6.68
C ILE A 297 15.83 -12.30 -7.52
N TYR A 298 14.56 -11.95 -7.75
CA TYR A 298 13.63 -12.84 -8.45
C TYR A 298 14.03 -13.05 -9.91
N MET A 299 14.61 -12.05 -10.57
CA MET A 299 15.20 -12.24 -11.90
C MET A 299 16.35 -13.25 -11.84
N MET A 300 17.32 -13.07 -10.95
CA MET A 300 18.48 -13.98 -10.85
C MET A 300 18.12 -15.39 -10.37
N GLU A 301 17.04 -15.55 -9.61
CA GLU A 301 16.50 -16.86 -9.24
C GLU A 301 15.83 -17.58 -10.41
N CYS A 302 15.16 -16.85 -11.31
CA CYS A 302 14.61 -17.38 -12.57
C CYS A 302 15.73 -17.80 -13.53
N ASN A 303 16.69 -16.91 -13.78
CA ASN A 303 17.79 -17.17 -14.69
C ASN A 303 19.09 -16.54 -14.15
N SER A 304 20.04 -17.40 -13.81
CA SER A 304 21.30 -16.94 -13.22
C SER A 304 22.03 -15.96 -14.14
N HIS A 305 21.91 -16.06 -15.48
CA HIS A 305 22.53 -15.16 -16.47
C HIS A 305 22.18 -13.68 -16.31
N TYR A 306 21.12 -13.34 -15.59
CA TYR A 306 20.88 -11.94 -15.24
C TYR A 306 22.01 -11.36 -14.37
N ALA A 307 22.69 -12.16 -13.56
CA ALA A 307 23.82 -11.68 -12.73
C ALA A 307 24.96 -11.12 -13.59
N ASN A 308 25.26 -11.72 -14.74
CA ASN A 308 26.23 -11.16 -15.69
C ASN A 308 25.80 -9.78 -16.19
N CYS A 309 24.53 -9.60 -16.55
CA CYS A 309 24.04 -8.30 -17.00
C CYS A 309 24.06 -7.27 -15.88
N PHE A 310 23.66 -7.63 -14.66
CA PHE A 310 23.78 -6.75 -13.48
C PHE A 310 25.24 -6.37 -13.19
N ASN A 311 26.19 -7.29 -13.38
CA ASN A 311 27.62 -7.02 -13.22
C ASN A 311 28.14 -6.01 -14.25
N GLU A 312 27.70 -6.09 -15.51
CA GLU A 312 28.07 -5.11 -16.54
C GLU A 312 27.65 -3.68 -16.16
N TYR A 313 26.55 -3.54 -15.41
CA TYR A 313 26.06 -2.27 -14.88
C TYR A 313 26.56 -1.95 -13.46
N GLN A 314 27.59 -2.66 -12.95
CA GLN A 314 28.22 -2.39 -11.65
C GLN A 314 27.29 -2.52 -10.43
N MET A 315 26.32 -3.43 -10.47
CA MET A 315 25.39 -3.67 -9.36
C MET A 315 26.10 -4.02 -8.04
N MET A 316 27.26 -4.69 -8.07
CA MET A 316 28.04 -4.99 -6.85
C MET A 316 28.54 -3.74 -6.12
N ASP A 317 28.92 -2.70 -6.86
CA ASP A 317 29.37 -1.44 -6.29
C ASP A 317 28.18 -0.71 -5.65
N ALA A 318 27.03 -0.68 -6.36
CA ALA A 318 25.79 -0.14 -5.82
C ALA A 318 25.35 -0.84 -4.53
N LEU A 319 25.41 -2.19 -4.48
CA LEU A 319 25.09 -2.98 -3.28
C LEU A 319 26.00 -2.64 -2.10
N SER A 320 27.28 -2.38 -2.35
CA SER A 320 28.24 -2.03 -1.29
C SER A 320 27.95 -0.66 -0.69
N ILE A 321 27.50 0.30 -1.50
CA ILE A 321 27.03 1.59 -0.98
C ILE A 321 25.73 1.43 -0.21
N VAL A 322 24.77 0.65 -0.71
CA VAL A 322 23.49 0.39 0.00
C VAL A 322 23.73 -0.26 1.35
N GLU A 323 24.65 -1.21 1.45
CA GLU A 323 25.04 -1.82 2.72
C GLU A 323 25.56 -0.77 3.70
N LEU A 324 26.50 0.06 3.25
CA LEU A 324 27.14 1.11 4.05
C LEU A 324 26.16 2.20 4.52
N THR A 325 25.16 2.55 3.69
CA THR A 325 24.20 3.62 3.97
C THR A 325 22.84 3.10 4.45
N SER A 326 22.72 1.80 4.67
CA SER A 326 21.50 1.20 5.21
C SER A 326 21.19 1.78 6.60
N SER A 327 19.91 1.89 6.91
CA SER A 327 19.46 2.36 8.22
C SER A 327 18.17 1.67 8.63
N ARG A 328 17.82 1.77 9.91
CA ARG A 328 16.54 1.27 10.44
C ARG A 328 15.32 1.84 9.72
N ALA A 329 15.45 3.01 9.08
CA ALA A 329 14.34 3.63 8.34
C ALA A 329 13.78 2.73 7.24
N GLU A 330 14.61 1.89 6.61
CA GLU A 330 14.18 1.01 5.51
C GLU A 330 13.52 -0.29 5.95
N ASN A 331 13.40 -0.48 7.26
CA ASN A 331 12.52 -1.51 7.79
C ASN A 331 11.05 -1.06 7.75
N TYR A 332 10.75 0.23 7.57
CA TYR A 332 9.39 0.76 7.60
C TYR A 332 8.85 1.00 6.18
N MET A 333 7.56 0.72 5.96
CA MET A 333 6.89 0.96 4.67
C MET A 333 6.31 2.37 4.55
N VAL A 334 5.98 3.00 5.68
CA VAL A 334 5.29 4.30 5.70
C VAL A 334 5.89 5.16 6.80
N PHE A 335 6.09 6.45 6.50
CA PHE A 335 6.45 7.47 7.47
C PHE A 335 5.29 8.44 7.69
N LEU A 336 5.05 8.80 8.95
CA LEU A 336 4.22 9.94 9.33
C LEU A 336 5.05 10.87 10.21
N GLY A 337 5.58 11.94 9.61
CA GLY A 337 6.67 12.72 10.18
C GLY A 337 7.93 11.86 10.32
N ASP A 338 8.58 11.93 11.47
CA ASP A 338 9.80 11.15 11.76
C ASP A 338 9.54 9.72 12.25
N ALA A 339 8.27 9.33 12.39
CA ALA A 339 7.89 8.00 12.86
C ALA A 339 7.68 7.03 11.69
N GLY A 340 8.40 5.91 11.71
CA GLY A 340 8.24 4.81 10.78
C GLY A 340 7.22 3.78 11.25
N PHE A 341 6.38 3.29 10.33
CA PHE A 341 5.30 2.34 10.56
C PHE A 341 5.40 1.14 9.62
N MET A 342 4.62 0.11 9.94
CA MET A 342 4.47 -1.06 9.07
C MET A 342 5.81 -1.73 8.82
N GLU A 343 6.45 -2.18 9.91
CA GLU A 343 7.77 -2.78 9.84
C GLU A 343 7.75 -4.08 9.02
N CYS A 344 8.54 -4.10 7.95
CA CYS A 344 8.78 -5.23 7.06
C CYS A 344 9.38 -6.41 7.83
N ARG A 345 8.93 -7.63 7.54
CA ARG A 345 9.45 -8.83 8.20
C ARG A 345 10.92 -9.11 7.93
N LYS A 346 11.40 -8.78 6.73
CA LYS A 346 12.80 -8.97 6.32
C LYS A 346 13.54 -7.63 6.36
N PRO A 347 14.67 -7.52 7.09
CA PRO A 347 15.49 -6.31 7.03
C PRO A 347 16.10 -6.14 5.64
N LEU A 348 16.39 -4.90 5.24
CA LEU A 348 16.99 -4.62 3.93
C LEU A 348 18.32 -5.35 3.73
N LEU A 349 19.17 -5.39 4.76
CA LEU A 349 20.48 -6.02 4.69
C LEU A 349 20.41 -7.50 4.29
N ALA A 350 19.37 -8.23 4.72
CA ALA A 350 19.18 -9.61 4.28
C ALA A 350 18.88 -9.72 2.78
N LEU A 351 18.28 -8.69 2.17
CA LEU A 351 18.10 -8.63 0.71
C LEU A 351 19.42 -8.29 0.01
N VAL A 352 20.23 -7.41 0.59
CA VAL A 352 21.58 -7.09 0.07
C VAL A 352 22.43 -8.35 0.05
N ASP A 353 22.51 -9.08 1.16
CA ASP A 353 23.27 -10.33 1.28
C ASP A 353 22.83 -11.36 0.24
N ARG A 354 21.51 -11.55 0.09
CA ARG A 354 20.94 -12.47 -0.90
C ARG A 354 21.27 -12.05 -2.33
N THR A 355 21.24 -10.76 -2.62
CA THR A 355 21.57 -10.23 -3.96
C THR A 355 23.05 -10.49 -4.27
N LYS A 356 23.96 -10.18 -3.33
CA LYS A 356 25.39 -10.45 -3.47
C LYS A 356 25.68 -11.95 -3.64
N GLU A 357 24.99 -12.80 -2.88
CA GLU A 357 25.11 -14.25 -2.99
C GLU A 357 24.76 -14.75 -4.40
N LEU A 358 23.63 -14.31 -4.95
CA LEU A 358 23.20 -14.69 -6.31
C LEU A 358 24.18 -14.21 -7.38
N MET A 359 24.73 -13.00 -7.22
CA MET A 359 25.75 -12.48 -8.12
C MET A 359 27.06 -13.28 -8.06
N GLY A 360 27.48 -13.69 -6.86
CA GLY A 360 28.71 -14.47 -6.66
C GLY A 360 28.63 -15.91 -7.20
N ARG A 361 27.45 -16.55 -7.13
CA ARG A 361 27.25 -17.92 -7.64
C ARG A 361 27.58 -18.05 -9.13
N GLN A 362 27.23 -17.05 -9.95
CA GLN A 362 27.52 -17.09 -11.38
C GLN A 362 29.01 -16.88 -11.69
N TRP A 363 29.70 -16.07 -10.89
CA TRP A 363 31.13 -15.85 -11.05
C TRP A 363 31.92 -17.17 -10.87
N LEU A 364 31.53 -18.00 -9.90
CA LEU A 364 32.10 -19.33 -9.69
C LEU A 364 31.76 -20.32 -10.81
N GLN A 365 30.54 -20.26 -11.36
CA GLN A 365 30.15 -21.11 -12.50
C GLN A 365 30.92 -20.77 -13.77
N GLY A 366 31.17 -19.48 -14.04
CA GLY A 366 31.97 -19.03 -15.18
C GLY A 366 33.42 -19.52 -15.13
N ILE A 367 34.02 -19.52 -13.93
CA ILE A 367 35.37 -20.05 -13.71
C ILE A 367 35.40 -21.56 -13.96
N ASN A 368 34.42 -22.32 -13.44
CA ASN A 368 34.38 -23.77 -13.62
C ASN A 368 34.08 -24.22 -15.06
N SER A 369 33.47 -23.38 -15.89
CA SER A 369 33.26 -23.65 -17.32
C SER A 369 34.44 -23.29 -18.23
N ALA A 370 35.45 -22.61 -17.69
CA ALA A 370 36.64 -22.18 -18.43
C ALA A 370 37.84 -23.15 -18.29
N TYR A 371 37.66 -24.26 -17.57
CA TYR A 371 38.57 -25.40 -17.46
C TYR A 371 37.89 -26.64 -18.02
#